data_AF-A0A0F3GHR1-F1
#
_entry.id   AF-A0A0F3GHR1-F1
#
_cell.length_a   1.000
_cell.length_b   1.000
_cell.length_c   1.000
_cell.angle_alpha   90.00
_cell.angle_beta   90.00
_cell.angle_gamma   90.00
#
_symmetry.space_group_name_H-M   'P 1'
#
loop_
_entity.id
_entity.type
_entity.pdbx_description
1 polymer ?
#
loop_
_entity_poly.entity_id
_entity_poly.type
_entity_poly.pdbx_seq_one_letter_code
_entity_poly.pdbx_strand_id
1 'polypeptide(L)' 'RKGLLEGIEGMLEIKYGPAGLEIMPSVKKLRAIEEMEGFKDLIKTSKTVDELRGFF' A
#
# COMPACT_ATOMS: atom_id res chain seq x y z
N ARG A 1 -1.80 12.07 -7.37
CA ARG A 1 -2.15 10.62 -7.47
C ARG A 1 -0.94 9.76 -7.82
N LYS A 2 -0.26 9.96 -8.95
CA LYS A 2 0.89 9.13 -9.36
C LYS A 2 2.00 9.06 -8.30
N GLY A 3 2.44 10.20 -7.77
CA GLY A 3 3.48 10.23 -6.73
C GLY A 3 3.08 9.56 -5.39
N LEU A 4 1.79 9.54 -5.05
CA LEU A 4 1.32 8.82 -3.85
C LEU A 4 1.35 7.31 -4.06
N LEU A 5 0.98 6.83 -5.26
CA LEU A 5 1.09 5.43 -5.64
C LEU A 5 2.56 4.97 -5.69
N GLU A 6 3.45 5.78 -6.25
CA GLU A 6 4.89 5.50 -6.27
C GLU A 6 5.47 5.48 -4.85
N GLY A 7 5.01 6.38 -3.97
CA GLY A 7 5.39 6.36 -2.56
C GLY A 7 4.92 5.11 -1.82
N ILE A 8 3.68 4.67 -2.07
CA ILE A 8 3.14 3.42 -1.52
C ILE A 8 3.93 2.21 -2.04
N GLU A 9 4.22 2.17 -3.34
CA GLU A 9 5.01 1.11 -3.98
C GLU A 9 6.39 0.99 -3.33
N GLY A 10 7.10 2.11 -3.18
CA GLY A 10 8.40 2.13 -2.52
C GLY A 10 8.33 1.71 -1.04
N MET A 11 7.29 2.14 -0.31
CA MET A 11 7.11 1.73 1.10
C MET A 11 6.84 0.22 1.22
N LEU A 12 6.06 -0.34 0.30
CA LEU A 12 5.77 -1.78 0.26
C LEU A 12 7.03 -2.59 -0.05
N GLU A 13 7.82 -2.16 -1.03
CA GLU A 13 9.08 -2.80 -1.40
C GLU A 13 10.10 -2.75 -0.26
N ILE A 14 10.26 -1.59 0.39
CA ILE A 14 11.20 -1.43 1.51
C ILE A 14 10.82 -2.31 2.71
N LYS A 15 9.52 -2.37 3.05
CA LYS A 15 9.07 -3.01 4.28
C LYS A 15 8.80 -4.51 4.14
N TYR A 16 8.27 -4.93 2.99
CA TYR A 16 7.81 -6.30 2.76
C TYR A 16 8.46 -6.97 1.55
N GLY A 17 9.33 -6.25 0.82
CA GLY A 17 9.98 -6.78 -0.36
C GLY A 17 8.99 -7.12 -1.49
N PRO A 18 9.30 -8.14 -2.31
CA PRO A 18 8.45 -8.54 -3.43
C PRO A 18 7.01 -8.89 -3.02
N ALA A 19 6.80 -9.44 -1.82
CA ALA A 19 5.47 -9.80 -1.32
C ALA A 19 4.56 -8.56 -1.14
N GLY A 20 5.13 -7.40 -0.77
CA GLY A 20 4.38 -6.16 -0.67
C GLY A 20 3.90 -5.65 -2.04
N LEU A 21 4.69 -5.87 -3.09
CA LEU A 21 4.37 -5.43 -4.45
C LEU A 21 3.19 -6.20 -5.06
N GLU A 22 2.91 -7.42 -4.59
CA GLU A 22 1.74 -8.19 -5.02
C GLU A 22 0.40 -7.50 -4.74
N ILE A 23 0.36 -6.56 -3.77
CA ILE A 23 -0.82 -5.78 -3.42
C ILE A 23 -1.04 -4.57 -4.34
N MET A 24 -0.03 -4.14 -5.10
CA MET A 24 -0.12 -2.96 -5.97
C MET A 24 -1.30 -2.96 -6.95
N PRO A 25 -1.74 -4.09 -7.54
CA PRO A 25 -2.95 -4.11 -8.37
C PRO A 25 -4.21 -3.66 -7.63
N SER A 26 -4.33 -3.92 -6.32
CA SER A 26 -5.43 -3.47 -5.48
C SER A 26 -5.29 -1.99 -5.13
N VAL A 27 -4.09 -1.54 -4.77
CA VAL A 27 -3.80 -0.12 -4.48
C VAL A 27 -4.10 0.76 -5.69
N LYS A 28 -3.76 0.32 -6.91
CA LYS A 28 -4.04 1.04 -8.16
C LYS A 28 -5.53 1.24 -8.44
N LYS A 29 -6.40 0.41 -7.82
CA LYS A 29 -7.87 0.54 -7.93
C LYS A 29 -8.44 1.60 -6.99
N LEU A 30 -7.71 2.02 -5.95
CA LEU A 30 -8.14 3.10 -5.04
C LEU A 30 -8.30 4.39 -5.82
N ARG A 31 -9.48 5.01 -5.69
CA ARG A 31 -9.85 6.22 -6.45
C ARG A 31 -9.72 7.47 -5.59
N ALA A 32 -10.06 7.38 -4.31
CA ALA A 32 -10.00 8.50 -3.39
C ALA A 32 -8.58 8.67 -2.83
N ILE A 33 -8.14 9.91 -2.67
CA ILE A 33 -6.81 10.22 -2.12
C ILE A 33 -6.76 9.83 -0.64
N GLU A 34 -7.87 9.99 0.05
CA GLU A 34 -8.09 9.64 1.44
C GLU A 34 -7.87 8.14 1.68
N GLU A 35 -8.35 7.28 0.78
CA GLU A 35 -8.11 5.83 0.84
C GLU A 35 -6.62 5.51 0.67
N MET A 36 -5.94 6.18 -0.27
CA MET A 36 -4.51 5.98 -0.52
C MET A 36 -3.66 6.47 0.67
N GLU A 37 -4.02 7.59 1.29
CA GLU A 37 -3.36 8.07 2.51
C GLU A 37 -3.61 7.13 3.70
N GLY A 38 -4.84 6.65 3.88
CA GLY A 38 -5.17 5.65 4.91
C GLY A 38 -4.39 4.35 4.72
N PHE A 39 -4.24 3.90 3.48
CA PHE A 39 -3.41 2.73 3.16
C PHE A 39 -1.92 2.99 3.44
N LYS A 40 -1.41 4.19 3.16
CA LYS A 40 -0.04 4.59 3.49
C LYS A 40 0.23 4.54 4.99
N ASP A 41 -0.74 4.96 5.80
CA ASP A 41 -0.61 4.90 7.26
C ASP A 41 -0.72 3.46 7.79
N LEU A 42 -1.57 2.63 7.18
CA LEU A 42 -1.62 1.20 7.47
C LEU A 42 -0.28 0.52 7.20
N ILE A 43 0.40 0.83 6.08
CA ILE A 43 1.74 0.31 5.79
C ILE A 43 2.73 0.64 6.90
N LYS A 44 2.62 1.79 7.57
CA LYS A 44 3.55 2.14 8.67
C LYS A 44 3.34 1.25 9.89
N THR A 45 2.10 0.93 10.24
CA THR A 45 1.74 0.20 11.47
C THR A 45 1.70 -1.32 11.28
N SER A 46 1.34 -1.81 10.09
CA SER A 46 1.18 -3.23 9.82
C SER A 46 2.48 -4.01 9.88
N LYS A 47 2.48 -5.21 10.45
CA LYS A 47 3.68 -6.06 10.56
C LYS A 47 3.85 -6.99 9.38
N THR A 48 2.76 -7.33 8.70
CA THR A 48 2.74 -8.29 7.60
C THR A 48 1.96 -7.76 6.40
N VAL A 49 2.17 -8.37 5.24
CA VAL A 49 1.41 -8.08 4.02
C VAL A 49 -0.06 -8.51 4.17
N ASP A 50 -0.33 -9.56 4.94
CA ASP A 50 -1.71 -10.06 5.15
C ASP A 50 -2.58 -9.05 5.90
N GLU A 51 -2.01 -8.30 6.84
CA GLU A 51 -2.71 -7.19 7.51
C GLU A 51 -3.11 -6.09 6.51
N LEU A 52 -2.32 -5.86 5.46
CA LEU A 52 -2.65 -4.91 4.40
C LEU A 52 -3.78 -5.39 3.50
N ARG A 53 -3.90 -6.71 3.29
CA ARG A 53 -4.98 -7.29 2.47
C ARG A 53 -6.35 -7.02 3.08
N GLY A 54 -6.45 -6.91 4.41
CA GLY A 54 -7.70 -6.57 5.10
C GLY A 54 -8.22 -5.15 4.87
N PHE A 55 -7.45 -4.29 4.18
CA PHE A 55 -7.89 -2.95 3.80
C PHE A 55 -8.85 -2.93 2.59
N PHE A 56 -8.79 -3.95 1.74
CA PHE A 56 -9.55 -4.06 0.50
C PHE A 56 -10.71 -5.05 0.64
#